data_AF-A0A497D6Y4-F1
#
_entry.id   AF-A0A497D6Y4-F1
#
_cell.length_a   1.000
_cell.length_b   1.000
_cell.length_c   1.000
_cell.angle_alpha   90.00
_cell.angle_beta   90.00
_cell.angle_gamma   90.00
#
_symmetry.space_group_name_H-M   'P 1'
#
loop_
_entity.id
_entity.type
_entity.pdbx_description
1 polymer ?
#
loop_
_entity_poly.entity_id
_entity_poly.type
_entity_poly.pdbx_seq_one_letter_code
_entity_poly.pdbx_strand_id
1 'polypeptide(L)' 'MNRMRFFITALVITLALQVQAKKPRVERIDPPAWWTGMKNPDLQLMVYGKNIAETTPEITYNG' A
#
# COMPACT_ATOMS: atom_id res chain seq x y z
N MET A 1 11.93 34.32 -28.09
CA MET A 1 12.58 33.79 -26.86
C MET A 1 11.58 33.50 -25.72
N ASN A 2 10.60 34.37 -25.45
CA ASN A 2 9.66 34.19 -24.33
C ASN A 2 8.69 33.00 -24.48
N ARG A 3 8.25 32.69 -25.71
CA ARG A 3 7.40 31.51 -26.00
C ARG A 3 8.12 30.19 -25.67
N MET A 4 9.40 30.07 -26.02
CA MET A 4 10.22 28.89 -25.73
C MET A 4 10.43 28.70 -24.22
N ARG A 5 10.67 29.79 -23.48
CA ARG A 5 10.79 29.74 -22.01
C ARG A 5 9.49 29.25 -21.36
N PHE A 6 8.34 29.69 -21.85
CA PHE A 6 7.04 29.22 -21.35
C PHE A 6 6.85 27.71 -21.53
N PHE A 7 7.18 27.17 -22.72
CA PHE A 7 7.09 25.72 -22.96
C PHE A 7 8.06 24.91 -22.10
N ILE A 8 9.29 25.41 -21.89
CA ILE A 8 10.27 24.75 -21.02
C ILE A 8 9.78 24.76 -19.56
N THR A 9 9.27 25.89 -19.06
CA THR A 9 8.73 25.97 -17.70
C THR A 9 7.52 25.05 -17.53
N ALA A 10 6.61 24.99 -18.51
CA ALA A 10 5.46 24.10 -18.48
C ALA A 10 5.89 22.63 -18.44
N LEU A 11 6.87 22.23 -19.26
CA LEU A 11 7.41 20.88 -19.28
C LEU A 11 8.04 20.48 -17.94
N VAL A 12 8.82 21.38 -17.33
CA VAL A 12 9.43 21.15 -16.01
C VAL A 12 8.37 20.99 -14.92
N ILE A 13 7.29 21.77 -14.95
CA ILE A 13 6.18 21.64 -13.99
C ILE A 13 5.46 20.30 -14.18
N THR A 14 5.17 19.88 -15.41
CA THR A 14 4.48 18.61 -15.67
C THR A 14 5.32 17.40 -15.23
N LEU A 15 6.64 17.46 -15.41
CA LEU A 15 7.57 16.42 -14.93
C LEU A 15 7.63 16.35 -13.40
N ALA A 16 7.58 17.49 -12.71
CA ALA A 16 7.61 17.53 -11.26
C ALA A 16 6.35 16.95 -10.59
N LEU A 17 5.21 16.90 -11.30
CA LEU A 17 3.95 16.37 -10.79
C LEU A 17 3.87 14.83 -10.79
N GLN A 18 4.87 14.12 -11.31
CA GLN A 18 4.86 12.65 -11.44
C GLN A 18 5.26 11.89 -10.16
N VAL A 19 5.14 12.49 -8.97
CA VAL A 19 5.48 11.81 -7.71
C VAL A 19 4.38 10.81 -7.36
N GLN A 20 4.60 9.54 -7.68
CA GLN A 20 3.74 8.44 -7.26
C GLN A 20 4.25 7.86 -5.93
N ALA A 21 3.39 7.85 -4.91
CA ALA A 21 3.68 7.14 -3.67
C ALA A 21 3.62 5.63 -3.91
N LYS A 22 4.60 4.89 -3.38
CA LYS A 22 4.55 3.42 -3.41
C LYS A 22 3.45 2.94 -2.47
N LYS A 23 2.58 2.07 -2.97
CA LYS A 23 1.57 1.40 -2.13
C LYS A 23 2.27 0.61 -1.01
N PRO A 24 1.74 0.60 0.23
CA PRO A 24 2.22 -0.28 1.29
C PRO A 24 2.20 -1.74 0.81
N ARG A 25 3.22 -2.51 1.20
CA ARG A 25 3.36 -3.92 0.83
C ARG A 25 3.42 -4.75 2.11
N VAL A 26 2.72 -5.87 2.11
CA VAL A 26 2.86 -6.88 3.17
C VAL A 26 4.20 -7.60 2.99
N GLU A 27 5.01 -7.57 4.04
CA GLU A 27 6.32 -8.22 4.10
C GLU A 27 6.25 -9.53 4.89
N ARG A 28 5.45 -9.57 5.95
CA ARG A 28 5.27 -10.75 6.81
C ARG A 28 3.92 -10.72 7.50
N ILE A 29 3.37 -11.90 7.76
CA ILE A 29 2.17 -12.11 8.60
C ILE A 29 2.51 -13.22 9.61
N ASP A 30 2.17 -12.99 10.87
CA ASP A 30 2.26 -14.01 11.92
C ASP A 30 0.89 -14.23 12.62
N PRO A 31 0.47 -15.48 12.83
CA PRO A 31 1.01 -16.69 12.20
C PRO A 31 0.73 -16.70 10.68
N PRO A 32 1.57 -17.38 9.87
CA PRO A 32 1.42 -17.38 8.40
C PRO A 32 0.26 -18.24 7.90
N ALA A 33 -0.25 -19.15 8.75
CA ALA A 33 -1.40 -20.01 8.47
C ALA A 33 -2.11 -20.38 9.78
N TRP A 34 -3.35 -20.84 9.67
CA TRP A 34 -4.15 -21.31 10.80
C TRP A 34 -4.96 -22.55 10.41
N TRP A 35 -5.56 -23.21 11.41
CA TRP A 35 -6.36 -24.41 11.22
C TRP A 35 -7.82 -24.18 11.56
N THR A 36 -8.70 -24.86 10.83
CA THR A 36 -10.10 -24.98 11.19
C THR A 36 -10.28 -25.90 12.40
N GLY A 37 -11.36 -25.69 13.17
CA GLY A 37 -11.69 -26.55 14.32
C GLY A 37 -10.77 -26.38 15.54
N MET A 38 -9.93 -25.34 15.57
CA MET A 38 -9.15 -25.00 16.76
C MET A 38 -10.07 -24.73 17.96
N LYS A 39 -9.68 -25.21 19.14
CA LYS A 39 -10.46 -25.04 20.38
C LYS A 39 -10.75 -23.56 20.69
N ASN A 40 -9.78 -22.69 20.41
CA ASN A 40 -9.99 -21.24 20.43
C ASN A 40 -10.21 -20.76 18.99
N PRO A 41 -11.41 -20.25 18.64
CA PRO A 41 -11.69 -19.72 17.31
C PRO A 41 -11.11 -18.32 17.08
N ASP A 42 -10.74 -17.59 18.13
CA ASP A 42 -10.25 -16.22 18.01
C ASP A 42 -8.80 -16.20 17.50
N LEU A 43 -8.61 -15.65 16.30
CA LEU A 43 -7.31 -15.48 15.67
C LEU A 43 -6.97 -13.99 15.54
N GLN A 44 -5.83 -13.60 16.12
CA GLN A 44 -5.23 -12.29 15.90
C GLN A 44 -4.00 -12.44 15.00
N LEU A 45 -3.96 -11.65 13.91
CA LEU A 45 -2.82 -11.59 13.01
C LEU A 45 -1.96 -10.37 13.30
N MET A 46 -0.64 -10.55 13.26
CA MET A 46 0.33 -9.46 13.23
C MET A 46 0.84 -9.28 11.81
N VAL A 47 0.63 -8.10 11.24
CA VAL A 47 0.99 -7.79 9.84
C VAL A 47 2.13 -6.77 9.82
N TYR A 48 3.19 -7.10 9.08
CA TYR A 48 4.38 -6.27 8.96
C TYR A 48 4.53 -5.73 7.55
N GLY A 49 4.94 -4.48 7.45
CA GLY A 49 5.26 -3.80 6.20
C GLY A 49 5.41 -2.30 6.42
N LYS A 50 6.24 -1.64 5.61
CA LYS A 50 6.36 -0.18 5.67
C LYS A 50 5.01 0.48 5.40
N ASN A 51 4.58 1.37 6.29
CA ASN A 51 3.32 2.11 6.24
C ASN A 51 2.06 1.22 6.17
N ILE A 52 2.14 -0.06 6.57
CA ILE A 52 1.00 -0.98 6.47
C ILE A 52 -0.20 -0.53 7.32
N ALA A 53 0.05 0.22 8.39
CA ALA A 53 -1.00 0.80 9.25
C ALA A 53 -1.86 1.88 8.55
N GLU A 54 -1.42 2.40 7.40
CA GLU A 54 -2.22 3.34 6.58
C GLU A 54 -3.29 2.61 5.73
N THR A 55 -3.33 1.28 5.80
CA THR A 55 -4.27 0.44 5.03
C THR A 55 -5.38 -0.12 5.91
N THR A 56 -6.51 -0.46 5.29
CA THR A 56 -7.62 -1.15 5.95
C THR A 56 -7.63 -2.61 5.50
N PRO A 57 -7.59 -3.59 6.43
CA PRO A 57 -7.70 -5.00 6.06
C PRO A 57 -9.13 -5.34 5.59
N GLU A 58 -9.24 -6.15 4.55
CA GLU A 58 -10.50 -6.68 4.03
C GLU A 58 -10.39 -8.20 3.81
N ILE A 59 -11.47 -8.94 4.08
CA ILE A 59 -11.55 -10.39 3.88
C ILE A 59 -12.93 -10.77 3.32
N THR A 60 -12.95 -11.71 2.38
CA THR A 60 -14.20 -12.33 1.89
C THR A 60 -13.99 -13.84 1.86
N TYR A 61 -14.55 -14.52 2.85
CA TYR A 61 -14.46 -15.97 3.00
C TYR A 61 -15.73 -16.49 3.67
N ASN A 62 -16.29 -17.58 3.12
CA ASN A 62 -17.43 -18.26 3.71
C ASN A 62 -16.90 -19.24 4.76
N GLY A 63 -17.24 -18.99 6.03
CA GLY A 63 -16.71 -19.69 7.22
C GLY A 63 -16.77 -21.21 7.15
#